data_AF-A0A812PSB7-F1
#
_entry.id   AF-A0A812PSB7-F1
#
_cell.length_a   1.000
_cell.length_b   1.000
_cell.length_c   1.000
_cell.angle_alpha   90.00
_cell.angle_beta   90.00
_cell.angle_gamma   90.00
#
_symmetry.space_group_name_H-M   'P 1'
#
loop_
_entity.id
_entity.type
_entity.pdbx_description
1 polymer ?
#
loop_
_entity_poly.entity_id
_entity_poly.type
_entity_poly.pdbx_seq_one_letter_code
_entity_poly.pdbx_strand_id
1 'polypeptide(L)'
;MDLLTPSDAERLHPSGLIYLANVMRPKQDIGRWSQALRQWRPPRTPLRVHLENNSLDEHDAAEILQAIGGDVQAGYLHHNNIRSLEPLTPFIEQHWETLKELHLSHNRLSTTETKALLLLLGCTKVSAAGAETAGSCSWLRLEFNHIDVDGLLEQLPSQIKNRLQLGDRGCTPRHCCCQGRRYTKHIHCKFLTEQRTIMPEHKIHHRDQRREPAPSRSRCQDDEETQDNPKTVT
;
A
#
# COMPACT_ATOMS: atom_id res chain seq x y z
N MET A 1 -13.98 2.41 -25.13
CA MET A 1 -14.05 3.51 -24.14
C MET A 1 -15.47 3.79 -23.66
N ASP A 2 -16.50 3.31 -24.37
CA ASP A 2 -17.92 3.55 -24.05
C ASP A 2 -18.42 3.02 -22.69
N LEU A 3 -17.56 2.29 -21.96
CA LEU A 3 -17.84 1.75 -20.62
C LEU A 3 -17.54 2.75 -19.49
N LEU A 4 -16.80 3.81 -19.79
CA LEU A 4 -16.37 4.82 -18.83
C LEU A 4 -17.15 6.11 -19.04
N THR A 5 -17.56 6.72 -17.92
CA THR A 5 -18.04 8.11 -17.95
C THR A 5 -16.87 9.06 -18.30
N PRO A 6 -17.13 10.31 -18.73
CA PRO A 6 -16.07 11.28 -18.92
C PRO A 6 -15.19 11.47 -17.65
N SER A 7 -15.80 11.48 -16.47
CA SER A 7 -15.08 11.56 -15.19
C SER A 7 -14.22 10.32 -14.90
N ASP A 8 -14.67 9.13 -15.32
CA ASP A 8 -13.87 7.92 -15.24
C ASP A 8 -12.65 8.00 -16.17
N ALA A 9 -12.81 8.52 -17.39
CA ALA A 9 -11.72 8.65 -18.35
C ALA A 9 -10.60 9.59 -17.85
N GLU A 10 -10.92 10.62 -17.08
CA GLU A 10 -9.94 11.52 -16.45
C GLU A 10 -8.97 10.81 -15.49
N ARG A 11 -9.35 9.62 -14.99
CA ARG A 11 -8.50 8.79 -14.14
C ARG A 11 -7.39 8.07 -14.91
N LEU A 12 -7.47 8.05 -16.24
CA LEU A 12 -6.49 7.45 -17.15
C LEU A 12 -5.66 8.57 -17.80
N HIS A 13 -4.72 9.13 -17.05
CA HIS A 13 -4.04 10.36 -17.44
C HIS A 13 -2.98 10.11 -18.53
N PRO A 14 -2.86 11.01 -19.54
CA PRO A 14 -1.85 10.89 -20.61
C PRO A 14 -0.40 10.85 -20.13
N SER A 15 -0.12 11.32 -18.90
CA SER A 15 1.21 11.27 -18.30
C SER A 15 1.61 9.88 -17.76
N GLY A 16 0.75 8.87 -17.93
CA GLY A 16 0.96 7.52 -17.38
C GLY A 16 0.47 7.33 -15.94
N LEU A 17 -0.32 8.25 -15.39
CA LEU A 17 -0.95 8.08 -14.08
C LEU A 17 -2.32 7.41 -14.25
N ILE A 18 -2.53 6.29 -13.57
CA ILE A 18 -3.83 5.61 -13.47
C ILE A 18 -4.31 5.74 -12.03
N TYR A 19 -5.41 6.47 -11.79
CA TYR A 19 -5.92 6.77 -10.44
C TYR A 19 -7.29 6.16 -10.15
N LEU A 20 -7.28 4.90 -9.70
CA LEU A 20 -8.48 4.11 -9.39
C LEU A 20 -8.68 3.90 -7.89
N ALA A 21 -8.14 4.78 -7.05
CA ALA A 21 -8.36 4.72 -5.62
C ALA A 21 -9.84 4.96 -5.26
N ASN A 22 -10.40 4.12 -4.38
CA ASN A 22 -11.81 4.17 -3.93
C ASN A 22 -12.86 3.99 -5.04
N VAL A 23 -12.48 3.55 -6.23
CA VAL A 23 -13.38 3.44 -7.38
C VAL A 23 -14.12 2.11 -7.41
N MET A 24 -13.46 1.03 -7.03
CA MET A 24 -13.93 -0.35 -7.16
C MET A 24 -14.37 -0.95 -5.81
N ARG A 25 -14.87 -0.11 -4.90
CA ARG A 25 -15.41 -0.60 -3.61
C ARG A 25 -16.58 -1.58 -3.82
N PRO A 26 -17.50 -1.34 -4.77
CA PRO A 26 -18.43 -2.37 -5.22
C PRO A 26 -17.72 -3.34 -6.17
N LYS A 27 -17.73 -4.64 -5.86
CA LYS A 27 -17.08 -5.66 -6.73
C LYS A 27 -17.57 -5.64 -8.19
N GLN A 28 -18.81 -5.20 -8.43
CA GLN A 28 -19.36 -5.06 -9.78
C GLN A 28 -18.59 -4.09 -10.68
N ASP A 29 -17.86 -3.13 -10.11
CA ASP A 29 -17.07 -2.16 -10.89
C ASP A 29 -15.76 -2.75 -11.41
N ILE A 30 -15.27 -3.86 -10.85
CA ILE A 30 -14.00 -4.49 -11.22
C ILE A 30 -14.05 -4.94 -12.69
N GLY A 31 -15.08 -5.68 -13.09
CA GLY A 31 -15.23 -6.15 -14.47
C GLY A 31 -15.34 -5.00 -15.48
N ARG A 32 -16.06 -3.93 -15.12
CA ARG A 32 -16.18 -2.71 -15.94
C ARG A 32 -14.83 -2.05 -16.16
N TRP A 33 -14.04 -1.86 -15.10
CA TRP A 33 -12.72 -1.24 -15.18
C TRP A 33 -11.68 -2.12 -15.88
N SER A 34 -11.67 -3.41 -15.58
CA SER A 34 -10.86 -4.42 -16.25
C SER A 34 -11.07 -4.38 -17.78
N GLN A 35 -12.33 -4.39 -18.22
CA GLN A 35 -12.65 -4.30 -19.65
C GLN A 35 -12.24 -2.95 -20.27
N ALA A 36 -12.46 -1.84 -19.56
CA ALA A 36 -12.07 -0.53 -20.02
C ALA A 36 -10.54 -0.39 -20.19
N LEU A 37 -9.76 -0.91 -19.23
CA LEU A 37 -8.30 -0.89 -19.26
C LEU A 37 -7.73 -1.71 -20.43
N ARG A 38 -8.33 -2.87 -20.75
CA ARG A 38 -7.94 -3.67 -21.93
C ARG A 38 -8.15 -2.93 -23.25
N GLN A 39 -9.15 -2.05 -23.31
CA GLN A 39 -9.42 -1.23 -24.50
C GLN A 39 -8.62 0.07 -24.52
N TRP A 40 -8.11 0.49 -23.37
CA TRP A 40 -7.33 1.71 -23.23
C TRP A 40 -5.93 1.51 -23.82
N ARG A 41 -5.48 2.49 -24.60
CA ARG A 41 -4.13 2.49 -25.17
C ARG A 41 -3.21 3.26 -24.23
N PRO A 42 -2.35 2.59 -23.45
CA PRO A 42 -1.47 3.26 -22.52
C PRO A 42 -0.49 4.17 -23.27
N PRO A 43 -0.08 5.30 -22.67
CA PRO A 43 1.03 6.09 -23.20
C PRO A 43 2.33 5.27 -23.19
N ARG A 44 3.32 5.71 -23.97
CA ARG A 44 4.66 5.08 -23.96
C ARG A 44 5.47 5.38 -22.70
N THR A 45 4.96 6.24 -21.82
CA THR A 45 5.60 6.60 -20.56
C THR A 45 5.34 5.53 -19.51
N PRO A 46 6.31 5.25 -18.61
CA PRO A 46 6.11 4.30 -17.52
C PRO A 46 4.90 4.67 -16.65
N LEU A 47 4.13 3.66 -16.26
CA LEU A 47 2.86 3.84 -15.58
C LEU A 47 2.98 3.84 -14.06
N ARG A 48 2.15 4.66 -13.41
CA ARG A 48 1.95 4.69 -11.96
C ARG A 48 0.49 4.36 -11.68
N VAL A 49 0.24 3.23 -11.02
CA VAL A 49 -1.09 2.66 -10.87
C VAL A 49 -1.53 2.73 -9.41
N HIS A 50 -2.60 3.46 -9.13
CA HIS A 50 -3.20 3.63 -7.82
C HIS A 50 -4.48 2.82 -7.71
N LEU A 51 -4.45 1.74 -6.92
CA LEU A 51 -5.56 0.82 -6.65
C LEU A 51 -5.91 0.77 -5.16
N GLU A 52 -5.50 1.76 -4.37
CA GLU A 52 -5.71 1.78 -2.94
C GLU A 52 -7.19 1.97 -2.53
N ASN A 53 -7.55 1.43 -1.35
CA ASN A 53 -8.86 1.61 -0.73
C ASN A 53 -10.06 1.07 -1.53
N ASN A 54 -9.89 -0.07 -2.21
CA ASN A 54 -10.92 -0.68 -3.04
C ASN A 54 -11.47 -2.00 -2.47
N SER A 55 -10.96 -2.47 -1.34
CA SER A 55 -11.33 -3.79 -0.76
C SER A 55 -11.03 -4.99 -1.68
N LEU A 56 -10.14 -4.83 -2.67
CA LEU A 56 -9.78 -5.88 -3.63
C LEU A 56 -9.16 -7.07 -2.91
N ASP A 57 -9.52 -8.29 -3.30
CA ASP A 57 -8.68 -9.44 -3.02
C ASP A 57 -7.54 -9.57 -4.05
N GLU A 58 -6.67 -10.55 -3.86
CA GLU A 58 -5.53 -10.82 -4.75
C GLU A 58 -5.92 -11.10 -6.21
N HIS A 59 -7.08 -11.74 -6.45
CA HIS A 59 -7.54 -12.04 -7.81
C HIS A 59 -8.12 -10.81 -8.48
N ASP A 60 -8.94 -10.03 -7.76
CA ASP A 60 -9.48 -8.76 -8.22
C ASP A 60 -8.33 -7.80 -8.62
N ALA A 61 -7.32 -7.68 -7.75
CA ALA A 61 -6.14 -6.84 -8.02
C ALA A 61 -5.33 -7.34 -9.22
N ALA A 62 -5.11 -8.67 -9.32
CA ALA A 62 -4.40 -9.27 -10.44
C ALA A 62 -5.13 -9.04 -11.77
N GLU A 63 -6.46 -9.18 -11.79
CA GLU A 63 -7.26 -8.96 -12.99
C GLU A 63 -7.08 -7.54 -13.52
N ILE A 64 -7.20 -6.54 -12.63
CA ILE A 64 -7.02 -5.13 -12.99
C ILE A 64 -5.59 -4.86 -13.48
N LEU A 65 -4.58 -5.36 -12.77
CA LEU A 65 -3.19 -5.14 -13.14
C LEU A 65 -2.80 -5.81 -14.46
N GLN A 66 -3.32 -7.01 -14.74
CA GLN A 66 -3.12 -7.69 -16.03
C GLN A 66 -3.89 -7.03 -17.18
N ALA A 67 -4.99 -6.34 -16.89
CA ALA A 67 -5.72 -5.55 -17.88
C ALA A 67 -4.97 -4.28 -18.29
N ILE A 68 -4.02 -3.80 -17.48
CA ILE A 68 -3.18 -2.65 -17.80
C ILE A 68 -2.12 -3.08 -18.81
N GLY A 69 -2.22 -2.54 -20.02
CA GLY A 69 -1.11 -2.60 -20.97
C GLY A 69 0.03 -1.66 -20.57
N GLY A 70 1.24 -1.94 -21.04
CA GLY A 70 2.41 -1.05 -20.94
C GLY A 70 3.32 -1.33 -19.75
N ASP A 71 4.38 -0.53 -19.59
CA ASP A 71 5.39 -0.73 -18.56
C ASP A 71 5.01 -0.06 -17.24
N VAL A 72 4.71 -0.86 -16.21
CA VAL A 72 4.37 -0.33 -14.88
C VAL A 72 5.62 -0.07 -14.06
N GLN A 73 5.76 1.16 -13.59
CA GLN A 73 6.85 1.60 -12.71
C GLN A 73 6.48 1.59 -11.23
N ALA A 74 5.22 1.86 -10.89
CA ALA A 74 4.77 1.91 -9.50
C ALA A 74 3.36 1.32 -9.36
N GLY A 75 3.17 0.44 -8.38
CA GLY A 75 1.87 -0.12 -8.00
C GLY A 75 1.51 0.22 -6.56
N TYR A 76 0.41 0.94 -6.35
CA TYR A 76 -0.11 1.29 -5.03
C TYR A 76 -1.35 0.46 -4.72
N LEU A 77 -1.19 -0.60 -3.91
CA LEU A 77 -2.21 -1.60 -3.58
C LEU A 77 -2.58 -1.59 -2.09
N HIS A 78 -2.31 -0.48 -1.39
CA HIS A 78 -2.52 -0.38 0.04
C HIS A 78 -4.01 -0.26 0.41
N HIS A 79 -4.38 -0.70 1.62
CA HIS A 79 -5.78 -0.77 2.08
C HIS A 79 -6.70 -1.61 1.18
N ASN A 80 -6.26 -2.82 0.88
CA ASN A 80 -7.08 -3.84 0.22
C ASN A 80 -7.16 -5.10 1.12
N ASN A 81 -7.65 -6.21 0.58
CA ASN A 81 -7.81 -7.49 1.28
C ASN A 81 -6.85 -8.57 0.78
N ILE A 82 -5.71 -8.18 0.19
CA ILE A 82 -4.75 -9.10 -0.42
C ILE A 82 -4.13 -9.99 0.66
N ARG A 83 -4.31 -11.31 0.51
CA ARG A 83 -3.77 -12.33 1.44
C ARG A 83 -2.63 -13.12 0.84
N SER A 84 -2.66 -13.33 -0.48
CA SER A 84 -1.68 -14.07 -1.26
C SER A 84 -1.10 -13.19 -2.37
N LEU A 85 0.15 -13.44 -2.75
CA LEU A 85 0.79 -12.80 -3.90
C LEU A 85 0.86 -13.71 -5.12
N GLU A 86 0.42 -14.97 -5.00
CA GLU A 86 0.42 -15.92 -6.11
C GLU A 86 -0.31 -15.35 -7.35
N PRO A 87 -1.55 -14.81 -7.27
CA PRO A 87 -2.21 -14.25 -8.46
C PRO A 87 -1.50 -13.01 -9.03
N LEU A 88 -0.75 -12.29 -8.20
CA LEU A 88 -0.01 -11.08 -8.58
C LEU A 88 1.38 -11.38 -9.13
N THR A 89 1.87 -12.61 -8.98
CA THR A 89 3.22 -13.02 -9.39
C THR A 89 3.46 -12.80 -10.89
N PRO A 90 2.56 -13.23 -11.81
CA PRO A 90 2.76 -13.00 -13.24
C PRO A 90 2.95 -11.51 -13.59
N PHE A 91 2.20 -10.63 -12.93
CA PHE A 91 2.34 -9.18 -13.10
C PHE A 91 3.70 -8.68 -12.61
N ILE A 92 4.13 -9.07 -11.40
CA ILE A 92 5.43 -8.68 -10.84
C ILE A 92 6.57 -9.16 -11.72
N GLU A 93 6.47 -10.37 -12.27
CA GLU A 93 7.46 -10.95 -13.17
C GLU A 93 7.49 -10.27 -14.54
N GLN A 94 6.32 -9.97 -15.10
CA GLN A 94 6.21 -9.27 -16.38
C GLN A 94 6.83 -7.87 -16.30
N HIS A 95 6.65 -7.16 -15.18
CA HIS A 95 7.20 -5.83 -14.95
C HIS A 95 8.48 -5.83 -14.13
N TRP A 96 9.17 -6.96 -14.04
CA TRP A 96 10.35 -7.15 -13.21
C TRP A 96 11.42 -6.07 -13.40
N GLU A 97 11.67 -5.67 -14.66
CA GLU A 97 12.70 -4.70 -15.05
C GLU A 97 12.25 -3.23 -14.91
N THR A 98 10.93 -3.00 -14.88
CA THR A 98 10.32 -1.66 -14.92
C THR A 98 9.72 -1.23 -13.59
N LEU A 99 9.18 -2.16 -12.80
CA LEU A 99 8.56 -1.94 -11.50
C LEU A 99 9.60 -1.49 -10.47
N LYS A 100 9.55 -0.22 -10.05
CA LYS A 100 10.45 0.38 -9.05
C LYS A 100 9.83 0.46 -7.65
N GLU A 101 8.52 0.66 -7.57
CA GLU A 101 7.78 0.88 -6.33
C GLU A 101 6.58 -0.08 -6.24
N LEU A 102 6.44 -0.77 -5.10
CA LEU A 102 5.28 -1.61 -4.79
C LEU A 102 4.81 -1.36 -3.35
N HIS A 103 3.58 -0.90 -3.19
CA HIS A 103 3.01 -0.60 -1.88
C HIS A 103 1.89 -1.59 -1.56
N LEU A 104 2.11 -2.44 -0.56
CA LEU A 104 1.18 -3.49 -0.12
C LEU A 104 0.76 -3.31 1.35
N SER A 105 0.87 -2.09 1.86
CA SER A 105 0.50 -1.69 3.21
C SER A 105 -0.97 -1.94 3.53
N HIS A 106 -1.30 -2.23 4.79
CA HIS A 106 -2.67 -2.43 5.25
C HIS A 106 -3.45 -3.53 4.48
N ASN A 107 -2.75 -4.60 4.10
CA ASN A 107 -3.35 -5.82 3.57
C ASN A 107 -3.35 -6.91 4.67
N ARG A 108 -3.33 -8.18 4.27
CA ARG A 108 -3.32 -9.34 5.17
C ARG A 108 -2.23 -10.35 4.79
N LEU A 109 -1.13 -9.86 4.20
CA LEU A 109 -0.02 -10.72 3.79
C LEU A 109 0.59 -11.42 5.01
N SER A 110 0.88 -12.70 4.86
CA SER A 110 1.54 -13.50 5.88
C SER A 110 3.07 -13.35 5.81
N THR A 111 3.76 -13.87 6.83
CA THR A 111 5.21 -14.10 6.81
C THR A 111 5.65 -14.89 5.57
N THR A 112 4.92 -15.94 5.22
CA THR A 112 5.23 -16.81 4.08
C THR A 112 5.15 -16.07 2.76
N GLU A 113 4.06 -15.32 2.54
CA GLU A 113 3.86 -14.53 1.32
C GLU A 113 4.90 -13.42 1.20
N THR A 114 5.22 -12.77 2.32
CA THR A 114 6.24 -11.72 2.35
C THR A 114 7.63 -12.29 2.03
N LYS A 115 7.96 -13.47 2.57
CA LYS A 115 9.19 -14.18 2.25
C LYS A 115 9.26 -14.50 0.76
N ALA A 116 8.18 -15.04 0.19
CA ALA A 116 8.09 -15.33 -1.24
C ALA A 116 8.31 -14.08 -2.09
N LEU A 117 7.71 -12.94 -1.72
CA LEU A 117 7.92 -11.66 -2.39
C LEU A 117 9.37 -11.19 -2.32
N LEU A 118 9.98 -11.21 -1.14
CA LEU A 118 11.36 -10.76 -0.97
C LEU A 118 12.36 -11.67 -1.70
N LEU A 119 12.09 -12.97 -1.74
CA LEU A 119 12.84 -13.91 -2.57
C LEU A 119 12.66 -13.57 -4.04
N LEU A 120 11.41 -13.40 -4.49
CA LEU A 120 11.08 -13.03 -5.85
C LEU A 120 11.88 -11.78 -6.25
N LEU A 121 11.72 -10.67 -5.51
CA LEU A 121 12.36 -9.35 -5.75
C LEU A 121 13.88 -9.34 -5.56
N GLY A 122 14.42 -10.20 -4.70
CA GLY A 122 15.84 -10.28 -4.42
C GLY A 122 16.61 -11.28 -5.29
N CYS A 123 15.93 -12.07 -6.11
CA CYS A 123 16.58 -12.87 -7.14
C CYS A 123 17.25 -11.97 -8.21
N THR A 124 18.27 -12.51 -8.85
CA THR A 124 18.84 -11.96 -10.09
C THR A 124 18.30 -12.79 -11.24
N LYS A 125 17.77 -12.14 -12.27
CA LYS A 125 17.37 -12.81 -13.51
C LYS A 125 18.45 -12.56 -14.56
N VAL A 126 18.85 -13.61 -15.25
CA VAL A 126 19.69 -13.48 -16.45
C VAL A 126 18.78 -13.01 -17.58
N SER A 127 19.01 -11.81 -18.09
CA SER A 127 18.24 -11.31 -19.23
C SER A 127 18.51 -12.13 -20.49
N ALA A 128 17.67 -12.01 -21.51
CA ALA A 128 17.89 -12.67 -22.79
C ALA A 128 19.24 -12.29 -23.45
N ALA A 129 19.83 -11.15 -23.08
CA ALA A 129 21.15 -10.70 -23.51
C ALA A 129 22.30 -11.28 -22.66
N GLY A 130 22.02 -12.20 -21.73
CA GLY A 130 23.02 -12.83 -20.85
C GLY A 130 23.49 -11.96 -19.69
N ALA A 131 22.92 -10.76 -19.50
CA ALA A 131 23.28 -9.88 -18.39
C ALA A 131 22.50 -10.25 -17.14
N GLU A 132 23.19 -10.42 -16.00
CA GLU A 132 22.52 -10.53 -14.71
C GLU A 132 21.88 -9.20 -14.32
N THR A 133 20.54 -9.19 -14.27
CA THR A 133 19.76 -8.05 -13.82
C THR A 133 19.19 -8.36 -12.45
N ALA A 134 19.53 -7.53 -11.47
CA ALA A 134 18.86 -7.56 -10.18
C ALA A 134 17.41 -7.08 -10.34
N GLY A 135 16.50 -7.59 -9.51
CA GLY A 135 15.13 -7.08 -9.43
C GLY A 135 15.09 -5.57 -9.32
N SER A 136 14.22 -4.97 -10.13
CA SER A 136 14.23 -3.53 -10.31
C SER A 136 13.37 -2.79 -9.28
N CYS A 137 12.53 -3.55 -8.55
CA CYS A 137 11.74 -3.05 -7.44
C CYS A 137 12.67 -2.75 -6.28
N SER A 138 12.94 -1.47 -6.11
CA SER A 138 13.83 -0.96 -5.06
C SER A 138 13.04 -0.48 -3.85
N TRP A 139 11.73 -0.30 -3.98
CA TRP A 139 10.87 0.27 -2.95
C TRP A 139 9.66 -0.59 -2.68
N LEU A 140 9.63 -1.18 -1.48
CA LEU A 140 8.56 -2.02 -1.00
C LEU A 140 8.02 -1.44 0.31
N ARG A 141 6.70 -1.28 0.42
CA ARG A 141 6.04 -0.82 1.67
C ARG A 141 5.10 -1.91 2.19
N LEU A 142 5.32 -2.37 3.43
CA LEU A 142 4.63 -3.54 4.00
C LEU A 142 3.97 -3.31 5.37
N GLU A 143 3.83 -2.09 5.86
CA GLU A 143 3.16 -1.81 7.16
C GLU A 143 1.77 -2.47 7.29
N PHE A 144 1.40 -2.80 8.51
CA PHE A 144 0.08 -3.31 8.88
C PHE A 144 -0.38 -4.56 8.11
N ASN A 145 0.53 -5.50 7.87
CA ASN A 145 0.24 -6.88 7.43
C ASN A 145 0.36 -7.86 8.62
N HIS A 146 0.23 -9.18 8.39
CA HIS A 146 0.35 -10.24 9.40
C HIS A 146 1.71 -10.94 9.30
N ILE A 147 2.78 -10.17 9.52
CA ILE A 147 4.15 -10.64 9.32
C ILE A 147 4.83 -10.77 10.69
N ASP A 148 5.29 -11.98 11.00
CA ASP A 148 6.30 -12.24 12.03
C ASP A 148 7.66 -11.81 11.47
N VAL A 149 8.11 -10.63 11.87
CA VAL A 149 9.29 -9.97 11.31
C VAL A 149 10.56 -10.70 11.71
N ASP A 150 10.67 -11.13 12.96
CA ASP A 150 11.86 -11.83 13.45
C ASP A 150 11.97 -13.19 12.76
N GLY A 151 10.87 -13.96 12.72
CA GLY A 151 10.82 -15.22 11.99
C GLY A 151 11.06 -15.07 10.48
N LEU A 152 10.57 -13.99 9.86
CA LEU A 152 10.89 -13.65 8.47
C LEU A 152 12.39 -13.43 8.28
N LEU A 153 12.97 -12.55 9.09
CA LEU A 153 14.37 -12.17 8.99
C LEU A 153 15.28 -13.36 9.25
N GLU A 154 14.98 -14.25 10.18
CA GLU A 154 15.74 -15.48 10.41
C GLU A 154 15.76 -16.39 9.17
N GLN A 155 14.60 -16.58 8.55
CA GLN A 155 14.40 -17.51 7.42
C GLN A 155 14.87 -17.00 6.06
N LEU A 156 15.13 -15.69 5.91
CA LEU A 156 15.63 -15.15 4.64
C LEU A 156 17.05 -15.65 4.36
N PRO A 157 17.42 -15.92 3.10
CA PRO A 157 18.82 -16.17 2.75
C PRO A 157 19.68 -14.93 2.98
N SER A 158 20.92 -15.09 3.44
CA SER A 158 21.85 -13.97 3.74
C SER A 158 22.03 -13.01 2.57
N GLN A 159 22.04 -13.54 1.33
CA GLN A 159 22.11 -12.72 0.11
C GLN A 159 20.95 -11.73 -0.03
N ILE A 160 19.75 -12.09 0.44
CA ILE A 160 18.57 -11.24 0.42
C ILE A 160 18.61 -10.28 1.61
N LYS A 161 18.96 -10.78 2.81
CA LYS A 161 19.10 -9.95 4.03
C LYS A 161 20.09 -8.79 3.79
N ASN A 162 21.24 -9.07 3.17
CA ASN A 162 22.27 -8.06 2.88
C ASN A 162 21.81 -6.99 1.88
N ARG A 163 20.76 -7.27 1.10
CA ARG A 163 20.14 -6.32 0.17
C ARG A 163 18.95 -5.59 0.79
N LEU A 164 18.39 -6.10 1.89
CA LEU A 164 17.21 -5.55 2.52
C LEU A 164 17.60 -4.32 3.36
N GLN A 165 17.01 -3.17 3.06
CA GLN A 165 17.11 -1.99 3.88
C GLN A 165 15.79 -1.75 4.60
N LEU A 166 15.78 -1.99 5.91
CA LEU A 166 14.66 -1.68 6.78
C LEU A 166 14.70 -0.16 7.03
N GLY A 167 14.11 0.61 6.12
CA GLY A 167 14.34 2.05 6.05
C GLY A 167 13.96 2.82 7.32
N ASP A 168 14.75 3.84 7.65
CA ASP A 168 14.40 4.85 8.66
C ASP A 168 13.23 5.73 8.20
N ARG A 169 12.57 6.42 9.16
CA ARG A 169 11.36 7.25 8.93
C ARG A 169 11.50 8.26 7.77
N GLY A 170 12.72 8.70 7.42
CA GLY A 170 13.00 9.69 6.38
C GLY A 170 13.30 9.17 4.97
N CYS A 171 13.50 7.86 4.76
CA CYS A 171 13.84 7.36 3.43
C CYS A 171 12.59 7.37 2.52
N THR A 172 12.71 7.98 1.33
CA THR A 172 11.65 7.97 0.29
C THR A 172 12.26 7.72 -1.09
N PRO A 173 11.47 7.22 -2.07
CA PRO A 173 11.97 7.00 -3.43
C PRO A 173 12.67 8.23 -4.01
N ARG A 174 12.13 9.43 -3.76
CA ARG A 174 12.69 10.72 -4.23
C ARG A 174 13.99 11.13 -3.52
N HIS A 175 14.17 10.80 -2.24
CA HIS A 175 15.36 11.22 -1.50
C HIS A 175 16.50 10.22 -1.60
N CYS A 176 16.19 8.94 -1.78
CA CYS A 176 17.21 7.90 -1.87
C CYS A 176 17.86 7.81 -3.26
N CYS A 177 17.12 8.14 -4.33
CA CYS A 177 17.68 8.19 -5.67
C CYS A 177 18.71 9.33 -5.86
N CYS A 178 18.70 10.34 -4.97
CA CYS A 178 19.60 11.49 -5.01
C CYS A 178 20.94 11.28 -4.27
N GLN A 179 21.10 10.21 -3.46
CA GLN A 179 22.32 9.99 -2.66
C GLN A 179 23.43 9.17 -3.36
N GLY A 180 23.38 9.07 -4.68
CA GLY A 180 24.50 8.58 -5.49
C GLY A 180 24.28 7.19 -6.06
N ARG A 181 24.80 7.01 -7.28
CA ARG A 181 24.56 5.93 -8.24
C ARG A 181 25.02 4.51 -7.81
N ARG A 182 25.11 4.22 -6.51
CA ARG A 182 25.64 2.95 -5.97
C ARG A 182 24.60 2.08 -5.25
N TYR A 183 23.36 2.55 -5.08
CA TYR A 183 22.33 1.83 -4.30
C TYR A 183 21.35 0.98 -5.12
N THR A 184 21.60 0.75 -6.41
CA THR A 184 20.67 0.08 -7.34
C THR A 184 20.41 -1.41 -7.05
N LYS A 185 20.87 -1.94 -5.91
CA LYS A 185 20.68 -3.35 -5.53
C LYS A 185 19.87 -3.54 -4.26
N HIS A 186 19.55 -2.49 -3.52
CA HIS A 186 18.85 -2.63 -2.25
C HIS A 186 17.32 -2.67 -2.44
N ILE A 187 16.67 -3.51 -1.63
CA ILE A 187 15.21 -3.52 -1.47
C ILE A 187 14.92 -2.71 -0.22
N HIS A 188 14.44 -1.49 -0.39
CA HIS A 188 13.97 -0.66 0.71
C HIS A 188 12.61 -1.18 1.15
N CYS A 189 12.57 -1.93 2.25
CA CYS A 189 11.36 -2.48 2.81
C CYS A 189 10.88 -1.61 3.97
N LYS A 190 10.21 -0.50 3.63
CA LYS A 190 9.80 0.50 4.61
C LYS A 190 8.69 -0.06 5.50
N PHE A 191 8.79 0.25 6.79
CA PHE A 191 7.82 -0.12 7.81
C PHE A 191 7.61 -1.64 7.94
N LEU A 192 8.59 -2.45 7.56
CA LEU A 192 8.53 -3.90 7.77
C LEU A 192 8.37 -4.24 9.25
N THR A 193 8.90 -3.43 10.16
CA THR A 193 8.76 -3.60 11.62
C THR A 193 7.42 -3.12 12.17
N GLU A 194 6.62 -2.37 11.40
CA GLU A 194 5.33 -1.82 11.82
C GLU A 194 4.18 -2.72 11.35
N GLN A 195 4.17 -3.96 11.84
CA GLN A 195 3.18 -4.97 11.47
C GLN A 195 2.00 -4.96 12.42
N ARG A 196 0.87 -5.53 11.95
CA ARG A 196 -0.17 -5.89 12.91
C ARG A 196 0.45 -6.93 13.81
N THR A 197 0.55 -6.62 15.09
CA THR A 197 0.66 -7.67 16.10
C THR A 197 -0.52 -8.60 15.83
N ILE A 198 -0.26 -9.86 15.43
CA ILE A 198 -1.29 -10.88 15.40
C ILE A 198 -1.84 -10.86 16.82
N MET A 199 -3.01 -10.23 17.01
CA MET A 199 -3.69 -10.37 18.28
C MET A 199 -3.96 -11.87 18.38
N PRO A 200 -3.44 -12.56 19.40
CA PRO A 200 -3.81 -13.95 19.60
C PRO A 200 -5.34 -14.01 19.60
N GLU A 201 -5.94 -15.05 19.03
CA GLU A 201 -7.40 -15.25 18.97
C GLU A 201 -8.07 -15.42 20.37
N HIS A 202 -7.45 -14.91 21.44
CA HIS A 202 -7.95 -14.92 22.79
C HIS A 202 -8.12 -13.51 23.34
N LYS A 203 -9.29 -12.92 23.06
CA LYS A 203 -10.33 -12.60 24.06
C LYS A 203 -11.33 -11.63 23.44
N ILE A 204 -12.34 -12.20 22.78
CA ILE A 204 -13.70 -11.65 22.87
C ILE A 204 -14.13 -11.86 24.34
N HIS A 205 -13.57 -11.08 25.26
CA HIS A 205 -14.21 -10.89 26.56
C HIS A 205 -15.17 -9.74 26.39
N HIS A 206 -16.46 -10.07 26.34
CA HIS A 206 -17.57 -9.32 26.90
C HIS A 206 -17.18 -7.95 27.48
N ARG A 207 -17.07 -6.93 26.62
CA ARG A 207 -17.02 -5.54 27.08
C ARG A 207 -18.37 -4.86 26.87
N ASP A 208 -19.44 -5.61 27.16
CA ASP A 208 -20.83 -5.19 26.99
C ASP A 208 -21.64 -5.22 28.30
N GLN A 209 -20.99 -5.22 29.48
CA GLN A 209 -21.70 -5.24 30.77
C GLN A 209 -21.30 -4.18 31.80
N ARG A 210 -20.67 -3.06 31.43
CA ARG A 210 -20.52 -1.92 32.36
C ARG A 210 -20.66 -0.57 31.66
N ARG A 211 -21.89 -0.26 31.26
CA ARG A 211 -22.38 1.13 31.27
C ARG A 211 -23.48 1.21 32.32
N GLU A 212 -23.08 1.21 33.59
CA GLU A 212 -23.91 1.86 34.59
C GLU A 212 -23.85 3.37 34.33
N PRO A 213 -24.99 4.06 34.22
CA PRO A 213 -25.01 5.50 34.08
C PRO A 213 -24.52 6.14 35.39
N ALA A 214 -23.57 7.06 35.27
CA ALA A 214 -23.08 7.84 36.40
C ALA A 214 -24.24 8.65 37.03
N PRO A 215 -24.30 8.78 38.36
CA PRO A 215 -25.31 9.60 39.02
C PRO A 215 -25.14 11.07 38.66
N SER A 216 -26.23 11.67 38.21
CA SER A 216 -26.39 13.09 37.91
C SER A 216 -26.07 13.93 39.14
N ARG A 217 -24.98 14.70 39.08
CA ARG A 217 -24.68 15.73 40.07
C ARG A 217 -25.68 16.88 39.89
N SER A 218 -26.56 17.02 40.88
CA SER A 218 -27.36 18.21 41.14
C SER A 218 -26.44 19.42 41.27
N ARG A 219 -26.71 20.46 40.48
CA ARG A 219 -25.97 21.73 40.48
C ARG A 219 -26.78 22.70 41.33
N CYS A 220 -26.30 22.99 42.54
CA CYS A 220 -26.80 24.11 43.34
C CYS A 220 -26.49 25.42 42.58
N GLN A 221 -27.52 26.23 42.39
CA GLN A 221 -27.41 27.63 42.03
C GLN A 221 -27.07 28.39 43.32
N ASP A 222 -25.95 29.10 43.31
CA ASP A 222 -25.73 30.19 44.24
C ASP A 222 -25.75 31.48 43.42
N ASP A 223 -26.76 32.29 43.72
CA ASP A 223 -26.87 33.69 43.35
C ASP A 223 -25.79 34.48 44.10
N GLU A 224 -25.10 35.41 43.43
CA GLU A 224 -24.70 36.66 44.10
C GLU A 224 -24.42 37.78 43.08
N GLU A 225 -25.41 38.66 43.09
CA GLU A 225 -25.51 40.07 42.75
C GLU A 225 -24.25 40.94 43.01
N THR A 226 -24.11 42.01 42.21
CA THR A 226 -23.88 43.42 42.64
C THR A 226 -22.71 44.15 41.93
N GLN A 227 -23.08 45.17 41.12
CA GLN A 227 -22.53 46.53 40.89
C GLN A 227 -20.99 46.73 40.76
N ASP A 228 -20.42 47.70 40.03
CA ASP A 228 -20.85 49.04 39.65
C ASP A 228 -19.88 49.64 38.59
N ASN A 229 -20.34 50.69 37.90
CA ASN A 229 -19.60 51.54 36.93
C ASN A 229 -18.61 52.49 37.69
N PRO A 230 -17.69 53.29 37.06
CA PRO A 230 -18.00 54.20 35.96
C PRO A 230 -16.91 54.49 34.91
N LYS A 231 -17.39 55.12 33.82
CA LYS A 231 -16.65 55.70 32.71
C LYS A 231 -16.00 57.04 33.10
N THR A 232 -14.76 57.25 32.66
CA THR A 232 -14.19 58.58 32.39
C THR A 232 -13.15 58.45 31.29
N VAL A 233 -13.39 59.07 30.12
CA VAL A 233 -12.34 59.46 29.18
C VAL A 233 -12.76 60.79 28.55
N THR A 234 -11.96 61.81 28.83
CA THR A 234 -11.86 63.11 28.16
C THR A 234 -11.28 63.00 26.77
#